data_AF-K9S7T2-F1
#
_entry.id   AF-K9S7T2-F1
#
_cell.length_a   1.000
_cell.length_b   1.000
_cell.length_c   1.000
_cell.angle_alpha   90.00
_cell.angle_beta   90.00
_cell.angle_gamma   90.00
#
_symmetry.space_group_name_H-M   'P 1'
#
loop_
_entity.id
_entity.type
_entity.pdbx_description
1 polymer ?
#
loop_
_entity_poly.entity_id
_entity_poly.type
_entity_poly.pdbx_seq_one_letter_code
_entity_poly.pdbx_strand_id
1 'polypeptide(L)'
;MLQEFTTLPNIKLSERQRLPDCSAIYFAIVSDQVLYVGLATNLRNRWQNHHRFPQLDAVSKKREVRLFWLACNQSDLNDLERQYIEHYCPVLNQTKVPGRKIVPGFQMLTLSLKKLNERVICFGVCSANNRQLKTLVLGYLAAYSETRLATTTLRKTLQAITRKPNSLFRWTEVIRRRDGAHWQTRCNGIEIHLLPWFEERIMHNPSMYKVMEERRFGSWTSLSLAEYDSMRQEVRAMSFAERLEMARDSKIGRKLFPLECDAKPCSVSGVEILCLTDDQLQNLLSSHQHLKERYSTICAINNDPVPKLEF
;
A
#
# COMPACT_ATOMS: atom_id res chain seq x y z
N MET A 1 30.98 -37.29 24.10
CA MET A 1 30.99 -36.20 25.10
C MET A 1 30.63 -34.92 24.37
N LEU A 2 29.67 -34.14 24.86
CA LEU A 2 29.29 -32.88 24.22
C LEU A 2 30.42 -31.86 24.37
N GLN A 3 30.74 -31.14 23.29
CA GLN A 3 31.73 -30.07 23.34
C GLN A 3 31.12 -28.81 23.96
N GLU A 4 31.85 -28.17 24.88
CA GLU A 4 31.46 -26.89 25.45
C GLU A 4 31.52 -25.76 24.41
N PHE A 5 30.47 -24.94 24.36
CA PHE A 5 30.37 -23.86 23.38
C PHE A 5 31.45 -22.79 23.53
N THR A 6 32.04 -22.62 24.73
CA THR A 6 33.06 -21.62 25.04
C THR A 6 34.31 -21.76 24.18
N THR A 7 34.58 -22.98 23.70
CA THR A 7 35.72 -23.31 22.82
C THR A 7 35.40 -23.17 21.34
N LEU A 8 34.14 -22.91 20.98
CA LEU A 8 33.67 -22.89 19.59
C LEU A 8 33.92 -21.52 18.93
N PRO A 9 34.15 -21.52 17.60
CA PRO A 9 34.18 -20.28 16.85
C PRO A 9 32.84 -19.54 16.97
N ASN A 10 32.91 -18.21 17.05
CA ASN A 10 31.73 -17.40 17.26
C ASN A 10 31.86 -15.99 16.66
N ILE A 11 30.69 -15.40 16.39
CA ILE A 11 30.55 -14.03 15.88
C ILE A 11 29.37 -13.32 16.56
N LYS A 12 29.27 -12.00 16.41
CA LYS A 12 28.08 -11.28 16.86
C LYS A 12 26.89 -11.59 15.95
N LEU A 13 25.67 -11.55 16.48
CA LEU A 13 24.44 -11.73 15.68
C LEU A 13 24.32 -10.71 14.53
N SER A 14 24.82 -9.47 14.74
CA SER A 14 24.87 -8.42 13.72
C SER A 14 25.77 -8.79 12.53
N GLU A 15 26.77 -9.65 12.75
CA GLU A 15 27.78 -10.06 11.78
C GLU A 15 27.41 -11.38 11.07
N ARG A 16 26.20 -11.91 11.26
CA ARG A 16 25.74 -13.22 10.74
C ARG A 16 25.99 -13.47 9.24
N GLN A 17 26.17 -12.43 8.44
CA GLN A 17 26.56 -12.55 7.02
C GLN A 17 27.94 -13.20 6.83
N ARG A 18 28.80 -13.18 7.86
CA ARG A 18 30.15 -13.77 7.87
C ARG A 18 30.17 -15.25 8.26
N LEU A 19 29.02 -15.88 8.51
CA LEU A 19 28.96 -17.30 8.86
C LEU A 19 29.55 -18.17 7.75
N PRO A 20 30.19 -19.30 8.08
CA PRO A 20 30.78 -20.21 7.11
C PRO A 20 29.73 -21.04 6.35
N ASP A 21 30.12 -21.50 5.16
CA ASP A 21 29.36 -22.44 4.34
C ASP A 21 29.63 -23.89 4.78
N CYS A 22 29.15 -24.26 5.97
CA CYS A 22 29.32 -25.61 6.51
C CYS A 22 28.03 -26.16 7.16
N SER A 23 27.99 -27.48 7.31
CA SER A 23 27.03 -28.17 8.16
C SER A 23 27.43 -28.01 9.62
N ALA A 24 26.49 -27.60 10.49
CA ALA A 24 26.80 -27.29 11.88
C ALA A 24 25.59 -27.36 12.82
N ILE A 25 25.88 -27.63 14.10
CA ILE A 25 25.04 -27.22 15.23
C ILE A 25 25.46 -25.81 15.63
N TYR A 26 24.50 -24.91 15.85
CA TYR A 26 24.76 -23.54 16.26
C TYR A 26 23.98 -23.15 17.52
N PHE A 27 24.56 -22.22 18.26
CA PHE A 27 24.08 -21.75 19.55
C PHE A 27 23.95 -20.23 19.51
N ALA A 28 22.79 -19.70 19.92
CA ALA A 28 22.64 -18.28 20.19
C ALA A 28 22.73 -18.06 21.71
N ILE A 29 23.69 -17.25 22.13
CA ILE A 29 24.09 -17.14 23.54
C ILE A 29 24.08 -15.67 23.97
N VAL A 30 23.63 -15.41 25.21
CA VAL A 30 23.70 -14.11 25.87
C VAL A 30 24.21 -14.30 27.29
N SER A 31 25.28 -13.59 27.71
CA SER A 31 25.81 -13.66 29.08
C SER A 31 25.92 -15.11 29.62
N ASP A 32 26.55 -15.98 28.83
CA ASP A 32 26.76 -17.42 29.10
C ASP A 32 25.49 -18.30 29.16
N GLN A 33 24.32 -17.74 28.85
CA GLN A 33 23.06 -18.47 28.74
C GLN A 33 22.77 -18.83 27.27
N VAL A 34 22.59 -20.12 26.99
CA VAL A 34 22.13 -20.62 25.70
C VAL A 34 20.65 -20.30 25.53
N LEU A 35 20.33 -19.37 24.64
CA LEU A 35 18.95 -18.99 24.32
C LEU A 35 18.31 -19.94 23.31
N TYR A 36 19.11 -20.41 22.35
CA TYR A 36 18.64 -21.23 21.23
C TYR A 36 19.75 -22.15 20.73
N VAL A 37 19.38 -23.39 20.41
CA VAL A 37 20.19 -24.37 19.67
C VAL A 37 19.48 -24.69 18.37
N GLY A 38 20.20 -24.76 17.27
CA GLY A 38 19.64 -25.22 16.00
C GLY A 38 20.66 -25.97 15.15
N LEU A 39 20.16 -26.75 14.19
CA LEU A 39 20.98 -27.38 13.15
C LEU A 39 20.90 -26.65 11.80
N ALA A 40 21.95 -26.79 10.99
CA ALA A 40 22.01 -26.31 9.63
C ALA A 40 22.84 -27.25 8.75
N THR A 41 22.32 -27.62 7.56
CA THR A 41 23.12 -28.28 6.51
C THR A 41 24.05 -27.30 5.80
N ASN A 42 23.68 -26.01 5.78
CA ASN A 42 24.55 -24.89 5.45
C ASN A 42 24.21 -23.72 6.40
N LEU A 43 25.16 -23.38 7.26
CA LEU A 43 24.98 -22.41 8.34
C LEU A 43 24.73 -20.99 7.80
N ARG A 44 25.50 -20.52 6.82
CA ARG A 44 25.29 -19.21 6.17
C ARG A 44 23.87 -19.07 5.61
N ASN A 45 23.41 -20.04 4.82
CA ASN A 45 22.10 -20.04 4.19
C ASN A 45 20.97 -20.09 5.21
N ARG A 46 21.12 -20.91 6.26
CA ARG A 46 20.14 -21.01 7.36
C ARG A 46 19.87 -19.66 8.01
N TRP A 47 20.88 -18.79 8.09
CA TRP A 47 20.80 -17.48 8.73
C TRP A 47 20.28 -16.33 7.85
N GLN A 48 20.03 -16.55 6.55
CA GLN A 48 19.45 -15.52 5.67
C GLN A 48 17.99 -15.20 6.03
N ASN A 49 17.19 -16.23 6.33
CA ASN A 49 15.77 -16.11 6.65
C ASN A 49 15.42 -16.84 7.96
N HIS A 50 16.33 -16.76 8.95
CA HIS A 50 16.19 -17.50 10.19
C HIS A 50 14.91 -17.11 10.94
N HIS A 51 14.05 -18.08 11.20
CA HIS A 51 12.71 -17.85 11.75
C HIS A 51 12.73 -17.29 13.19
N ARG A 52 13.78 -17.56 13.98
CA ARG A 52 14.01 -16.94 15.31
C ARG A 52 14.74 -15.60 15.28
N PHE A 53 15.20 -15.12 14.12
CA PHE A 53 15.98 -13.88 14.04
C PHE A 53 15.27 -12.69 14.70
N PRO A 54 13.94 -12.45 14.52
CA PRO A 54 13.28 -11.33 15.18
C PRO A 54 13.32 -11.40 16.72
N GLN A 55 13.23 -12.60 17.31
CA GLN A 55 13.31 -12.78 18.76
C GLN A 55 14.73 -12.52 19.26
N LEU A 56 15.73 -13.05 18.55
CA LEU A 56 17.14 -12.86 18.89
C LEU A 56 17.60 -11.41 18.69
N ASP A 57 17.14 -10.73 17.64
CA ASP A 57 17.41 -9.30 17.37
C ASP A 57 16.80 -8.40 18.46
N ALA A 58 15.61 -8.73 18.93
CA ALA A 58 14.98 -8.01 20.04
C ALA A 58 15.78 -8.14 21.35
N VAL A 59 16.35 -9.32 21.62
CA VAL A 59 17.25 -9.53 22.75
C VAL A 59 18.58 -8.80 22.53
N SER A 60 19.13 -8.83 21.31
CA SER A 60 20.42 -8.20 20.99
C SER A 60 20.44 -6.68 21.18
N LYS A 61 19.27 -6.03 21.13
CA LYS A 61 19.12 -4.59 21.43
C LYS A 61 19.36 -4.25 22.91
N LYS A 62 19.21 -5.22 23.81
CA LYS A 62 19.40 -5.04 25.26
C LYS A 62 20.70 -5.66 25.77
N ARG A 63 21.12 -6.80 25.20
CA ARG A 63 22.31 -7.55 25.60
C ARG A 63 22.93 -8.22 24.38
N GLU A 64 24.26 -8.21 24.23
CA GLU A 64 24.93 -8.78 23.05
C GLU A 64 24.62 -10.28 22.89
N VAL A 65 24.02 -10.65 21.75
CA VAL A 65 23.81 -12.05 21.35
C VAL A 65 24.95 -12.47 20.43
N ARG A 66 25.59 -13.59 20.76
CA ARG A 66 26.65 -14.20 19.95
C ARG A 66 26.20 -15.54 19.38
N LEU A 67 26.67 -15.84 18.17
CA LEU A 67 26.41 -17.08 17.47
C LEU A 67 27.66 -17.94 17.51
N PHE A 68 27.59 -19.07 18.19
CA PHE A 68 28.63 -20.10 18.24
C PHE A 68 28.24 -21.25 17.32
N TRP A 69 29.20 -22.00 16.78
CA TRP A 69 28.88 -23.18 15.97
C TRP A 69 29.91 -24.30 16.07
N LEU A 70 29.42 -25.53 16.00
CA LEU A 70 30.17 -26.77 15.90
C LEU A 70 29.97 -27.34 14.50
N ALA A 71 31.01 -27.29 13.66
CA ALA A 71 30.98 -27.95 12.36
C ALA A 71 30.93 -29.47 12.54
N CYS A 72 30.02 -30.14 11.83
CA CYS A 72 29.79 -31.58 11.95
C CYS A 72 29.20 -32.17 10.66
N ASN A 73 29.26 -33.49 10.53
CA ASN A 73 28.69 -34.19 9.39
C ASN A 73 27.17 -34.07 9.39
N GLN A 74 26.56 -34.04 8.19
CA GLN A 74 25.11 -33.92 8.06
C GLN A 74 24.36 -35.11 8.69
N SER A 75 24.99 -36.30 8.70
CA SER A 75 24.45 -37.51 9.35
C SER A 75 24.20 -37.31 10.84
N ASP A 76 24.98 -36.44 11.49
CA ASP A 76 25.02 -36.34 12.95
C ASP A 76 24.12 -35.19 13.46
N LEU A 77 23.59 -34.36 12.55
CA LEU A 77 22.90 -33.11 12.90
C LEU A 77 21.69 -33.33 13.81
N ASN A 78 20.84 -34.30 13.50
CA ASN A 78 19.62 -34.52 14.28
C ASN A 78 19.94 -35.01 15.69
N ASP A 79 20.87 -35.96 15.82
CA ASP A 79 21.25 -36.51 17.11
C ASP A 79 22.00 -35.50 17.97
N LEU A 80 22.89 -34.70 17.37
CA LEU A 80 23.61 -33.66 18.09
C LEU A 80 22.66 -32.51 18.50
N GLU A 81 21.76 -32.06 17.63
CA GLU A 81 20.78 -31.02 17.98
C GLU A 81 19.93 -31.46 19.17
N ARG A 82 19.42 -32.69 19.12
CA ARG A 82 18.64 -33.27 20.22
C ARG A 82 19.44 -33.30 21.52
N GLN A 83 20.65 -33.85 21.50
CA GLN A 83 21.49 -33.92 22.70
C GLN A 83 21.80 -32.53 23.28
N TYR A 84 22.09 -31.54 22.44
CA TYR A 84 22.36 -30.18 22.90
C TYR A 84 21.11 -29.45 23.40
N ILE A 85 19.94 -29.69 22.82
CA ILE A 85 18.67 -29.16 23.33
C ILE A 85 18.33 -29.81 24.67
N GLU A 86 18.50 -31.12 24.82
CA GLU A 86 18.29 -31.85 26.08
C GLU A 86 19.27 -31.38 27.17
N HIS A 87 20.53 -31.13 26.80
CA HIS A 87 21.56 -30.70 27.74
C HIS A 87 21.36 -29.26 28.23
N TYR A 88 21.06 -28.32 27.33
CA TYR A 88 20.97 -26.89 27.67
C TYR A 88 19.55 -26.39 27.96
N CYS A 89 18.51 -27.15 27.61
CA CYS A 89 17.10 -26.74 27.68
C CYS A 89 16.83 -25.28 27.23
N PRO A 90 17.25 -24.84 26.03
CA PRO A 90 17.23 -23.44 25.67
C PRO A 90 15.80 -22.89 25.58
N VAL A 91 15.55 -21.71 26.16
CA VAL A 91 14.21 -21.11 26.26
C VAL A 91 13.54 -20.97 24.89
N LEU A 92 14.26 -20.55 23.85
CA LEU A 92 13.64 -20.34 22.54
C LEU A 92 13.32 -21.64 21.81
N ASN A 93 13.99 -22.76 22.11
CA ASN A 93 13.60 -24.07 21.59
C ASN A 93 12.24 -24.54 22.14
N GLN A 94 11.85 -24.05 23.32
CA GLN A 94 10.62 -24.42 24.03
C GLN A 94 9.43 -23.48 23.80
N THR A 95 9.60 -22.41 23.00
CA THR A 95 8.54 -21.41 22.75
C THR A 95 8.01 -21.51 21.32
N LYS A 96 6.76 -21.11 21.06
CA LYS A 96 6.27 -20.97 19.68
C LYS A 96 7.01 -19.85 18.95
N VAL A 97 7.32 -20.06 17.67
CA VAL A 97 7.81 -18.98 16.80
C VAL A 97 6.65 -17.99 16.61
N PRO A 98 6.81 -16.69 16.89
CA PRO A 98 5.76 -15.72 16.62
C PRO A 98 5.41 -15.75 15.13
N GLY A 99 4.14 -16.02 14.80
CA GLY A 99 3.68 -16.02 13.42
C GLY A 99 3.94 -14.66 12.77
N ARG A 100 4.35 -14.64 11.49
CA ARG A 100 4.40 -13.39 10.72
C ARG A 100 3.00 -12.79 10.74
N LYS A 101 2.83 -11.58 11.28
CA LYS A 101 1.55 -10.87 11.25
C LYS A 101 1.22 -10.54 9.79
N ILE A 102 0.42 -11.39 9.15
CA ILE A 102 -0.09 -11.16 7.81
C ILE A 102 -1.07 -9.99 7.90
N VAL A 103 -0.87 -8.97 7.07
CA VAL A 103 -1.81 -7.86 6.94
C VAL A 103 -2.86 -8.26 5.90
N PRO A 104 -4.14 -8.36 6.29
CA PRO A 104 -5.21 -8.71 5.36
C PRO A 104 -5.28 -7.76 4.17
N GLY A 105 -5.63 -8.30 2.99
CA GLY A 105 -5.70 -7.52 1.74
C GLY A 105 -6.67 -6.33 1.83
N PHE A 106 -7.81 -6.50 2.50
CA PHE A 106 -8.82 -5.45 2.63
C PHE A 106 -8.31 -4.22 3.39
N GLN A 107 -7.49 -4.42 4.43
CA GLN A 107 -6.87 -3.30 5.16
C GLN A 107 -5.92 -2.52 4.24
N MET A 108 -5.20 -3.23 3.38
CA MET A 108 -4.31 -2.61 2.40
C MET A 108 -5.08 -1.90 1.28
N LEU A 109 -6.24 -2.42 0.88
CA LEU A 109 -7.16 -1.73 -0.03
C LEU A 109 -7.68 -0.43 0.59
N THR A 110 -8.24 -0.46 1.80
CA THR A 110 -8.71 0.73 2.52
C THR A 110 -7.59 1.76 2.67
N LEU A 111 -6.39 1.33 3.06
CA LEU A 111 -5.22 2.21 3.13
C LEU A 111 -4.84 2.80 1.77
N SER A 112 -4.98 2.04 0.69
CA SER A 112 -4.73 2.51 -0.66
C SER A 112 -5.73 3.59 -1.05
N LEU A 113 -7.01 3.32 -0.90
CA LEU A 113 -8.07 4.26 -1.25
C LEU A 113 -8.00 5.53 -0.42
N LYS A 114 -7.67 5.45 0.88
CA LYS A 114 -7.42 6.64 1.73
C LYS A 114 -6.30 7.54 1.22
N LYS A 115 -5.29 6.99 0.54
CA LYS A 115 -4.21 7.79 -0.07
C LYS A 115 -4.58 8.35 -1.44
N LEU A 116 -5.67 7.88 -2.01
CA LEU A 116 -6.11 8.20 -3.37
C LEU A 116 -7.38 9.07 -3.40
N ASN A 117 -8.19 9.08 -2.33
CA ASN A 117 -9.55 9.62 -2.29
C ASN A 117 -9.73 11.03 -2.87
N GLU A 118 -8.78 11.95 -2.66
CA GLU A 118 -8.86 13.32 -3.21
C GLU A 118 -8.41 13.45 -4.68
N ARG A 119 -7.96 12.35 -5.28
CA ARG A 119 -7.37 12.31 -6.62
C ARG A 119 -8.06 11.31 -7.52
N VAL A 120 -9.11 10.66 -7.03
CA VAL A 120 -9.84 9.65 -7.79
C VAL A 120 -11.32 9.95 -7.72
N ILE A 121 -11.99 9.61 -8.80
CA ILE A 121 -13.44 9.57 -8.89
C ILE A 121 -13.84 8.17 -9.31
N CYS A 122 -14.91 7.65 -8.73
CA CYS A 122 -15.48 6.37 -9.10
C CYS A 122 -16.45 6.60 -10.25
N PHE A 123 -16.15 6.02 -11.41
CA PHE A 123 -17.06 6.03 -12.54
C PHE A 123 -18.23 5.08 -12.32
N GLY A 124 -17.97 3.92 -11.71
CA GLY A 124 -19.01 2.94 -11.45
C GLY A 124 -18.46 1.55 -11.26
N VAL A 125 -19.37 0.57 -11.30
CA VAL A 125 -19.05 -0.84 -11.12
C VAL A 125 -19.62 -1.69 -12.25
N CYS A 126 -18.81 -2.59 -12.78
CA CYS A 126 -19.25 -3.62 -13.70
C CYS A 126 -19.66 -4.86 -12.90
N SER A 127 -20.79 -5.45 -13.28
CA SER A 127 -21.25 -6.70 -12.69
C SER A 127 -20.32 -7.86 -13.03
N ALA A 128 -20.20 -8.81 -12.12
CA ALA A 128 -19.48 -10.05 -12.40
C ALA A 128 -20.20 -10.84 -13.51
N ASN A 129 -19.44 -11.54 -14.34
CA ASN A 129 -19.96 -12.52 -15.29
C ASN A 129 -19.27 -13.87 -15.06
N ASN A 130 -19.67 -14.92 -15.79
CA ASN A 130 -19.18 -16.29 -15.60
C ASN A 130 -17.64 -16.47 -15.64
N ARG A 131 -16.88 -15.46 -16.09
CA ARG A 131 -15.41 -15.50 -16.18
C ARG A 131 -14.69 -14.31 -15.54
N GLN A 132 -15.41 -13.30 -15.03
CA GLN A 132 -14.83 -12.05 -14.54
C GLN A 132 -15.40 -11.67 -13.18
N LEU A 133 -14.51 -11.19 -12.32
CA LEU A 133 -14.89 -10.59 -11.04
C LEU A 133 -15.74 -9.34 -11.28
N LYS A 134 -16.49 -8.94 -10.26
CA LYS A 134 -17.06 -7.59 -10.20
C LYS A 134 -15.91 -6.59 -10.34
N THR A 135 -16.06 -5.56 -11.17
CA THR A 135 -14.98 -4.62 -11.46
C THR A 135 -15.36 -3.20 -11.08
N LEU A 136 -14.70 -2.63 -10.08
CA LEU A 136 -14.80 -1.21 -9.76
C LEU A 136 -13.90 -0.40 -10.70
N VAL A 137 -14.45 0.65 -11.30
CA VAL A 137 -13.71 1.52 -12.22
C VAL A 137 -13.51 2.89 -11.60
N LEU A 138 -12.25 3.23 -11.34
CA LEU A 138 -11.81 4.51 -10.82
C LEU A 138 -11.05 5.28 -11.91
N GLY A 139 -11.37 6.55 -12.08
CA GLY A 139 -10.54 7.51 -12.80
C GLY A 139 -9.65 8.25 -11.81
N TYR A 140 -8.33 8.23 -12.00
CA TYR A 140 -7.47 9.17 -11.29
C TYR A 140 -7.33 10.46 -12.09
N LEU A 141 -7.65 11.56 -11.43
CA LEU A 141 -7.74 12.86 -12.05
C LEU A 141 -6.37 13.56 -12.01
N ALA A 142 -5.98 14.21 -13.10
CA ALA A 142 -4.84 15.12 -13.11
C ALA A 142 -5.01 16.23 -14.14
N ALA A 143 -4.47 17.42 -13.84
CA ALA A 143 -4.39 18.48 -14.83
C ALA A 143 -3.50 18.05 -16.01
N TYR A 144 -3.92 18.40 -17.23
CA TYR A 144 -3.17 18.09 -18.47
C TYR A 144 -1.69 18.53 -18.42
N SER A 145 -1.41 19.68 -17.81
CA SER A 145 -0.06 20.21 -17.59
C SER A 145 0.74 19.46 -16.51
N GLU A 146 0.09 18.68 -15.66
CA GLU A 146 0.70 17.95 -14.53
C GLU A 146 0.70 16.44 -14.72
N THR A 147 0.26 15.94 -15.88
CA THR A 147 0.11 14.50 -16.20
C THR A 147 1.32 13.66 -15.80
N ARG A 148 2.54 14.15 -16.06
CA ARG A 148 3.79 13.47 -15.69
C ARG A 148 4.00 13.42 -14.16
N LEU A 149 3.77 14.54 -13.45
CA LEU A 149 3.95 14.63 -12.00
C LEU A 149 2.89 13.82 -11.26
N ALA A 150 1.64 13.92 -11.70
CA ALA A 150 0.50 13.18 -11.13
C ALA A 150 0.69 11.67 -11.31
N THR A 151 1.05 11.21 -12.51
CA THR A 151 1.35 9.79 -12.77
C THR A 151 2.53 9.30 -11.93
N THR A 152 3.57 10.12 -11.76
CA THR A 152 4.74 9.78 -10.93
C THR A 152 4.36 9.66 -9.46
N THR A 153 3.56 10.60 -8.95
CA THR A 153 3.12 10.62 -7.55
C THR A 153 2.21 9.42 -7.27
N LEU A 154 1.24 9.15 -8.16
CA LEU A 154 0.38 7.98 -8.07
C LEU A 154 1.22 6.70 -8.05
N ARG A 155 2.14 6.53 -9.01
CA ARG A 155 3.04 5.38 -9.07
C ARG A 155 3.81 5.18 -7.76
N LYS A 156 4.41 6.24 -7.21
CA LYS A 156 5.12 6.17 -5.92
C LYS A 156 4.21 5.70 -4.80
N THR A 157 2.99 6.24 -4.72
CA THR A 157 1.98 5.83 -3.73
C THR A 157 1.63 4.35 -3.86
N LEU A 158 1.29 3.88 -5.06
CA LEU A 158 0.90 2.48 -5.31
C LEU A 158 2.06 1.51 -5.09
N GLN A 159 3.28 1.86 -5.49
CA GLN A 159 4.48 1.05 -5.24
C GLN A 159 4.82 0.95 -3.75
N ALA A 160 4.68 2.05 -2.99
CA ALA A 160 4.91 2.01 -1.54
C ALA A 160 3.94 1.06 -0.82
N ILE A 161 2.70 0.97 -1.28
CA ILE A 161 1.69 0.04 -0.76
C ILE A 161 2.04 -1.40 -1.15
N THR A 162 2.38 -1.61 -2.42
CA THR A 162 2.76 -2.90 -3.01
C THR A 162 4.04 -3.49 -2.39
N ARG A 163 4.94 -2.66 -1.86
CA ARG A 163 6.19 -3.12 -1.21
C ARG A 163 6.04 -3.42 0.28
N LYS A 164 4.86 -3.27 0.88
CA LYS A 164 4.71 -3.53 2.32
C LYS A 164 5.01 -5.00 2.64
N PRO A 165 5.94 -5.27 3.57
CA PRO A 165 6.23 -6.64 3.99
C PRO A 165 4.97 -7.23 4.65
N ASN A 166 4.78 -8.54 4.50
CA ASN A 166 3.67 -9.30 5.09
C ASN A 166 2.26 -8.99 4.53
N SER A 167 2.16 -8.32 3.37
CA SER A 167 0.91 -8.26 2.61
C SER A 167 1.07 -8.89 1.23
N LEU A 168 0.05 -9.64 0.81
CA LEU A 168 -0.10 -10.18 -0.54
C LEU A 168 -0.84 -9.21 -1.48
N PHE A 169 -1.33 -8.08 -0.97
CA PHE A 169 -1.99 -7.06 -1.78
C PHE A 169 -0.98 -6.36 -2.70
N ARG A 170 -1.32 -6.23 -3.99
CA ARG A 170 -0.45 -5.67 -5.02
C ARG A 170 -1.26 -4.85 -6.02
N TRP A 171 -0.80 -3.61 -6.27
CA TRP A 171 -1.19 -2.88 -7.47
C TRP A 171 -0.24 -3.26 -8.61
N THR A 172 -0.81 -3.59 -9.76
CA THR A 172 -0.07 -3.96 -10.97
C THR A 172 -0.32 -2.91 -12.04
N GLU A 173 0.75 -2.36 -12.62
CA GLU A 173 0.66 -1.54 -13.82
C GLU A 173 0.44 -2.48 -15.01
N VAL A 174 -0.75 -2.47 -15.59
CA VAL A 174 -1.15 -3.42 -16.64
C VAL A 174 -0.68 -2.95 -18.01
N ILE A 175 -0.85 -1.66 -18.27
CA ILE A 175 -0.48 -1.04 -19.54
C ILE A 175 -0.16 0.44 -19.31
N ARG A 176 0.84 0.93 -20.05
CA ARG A 176 1.13 2.35 -20.15
C ARG A 176 0.89 2.82 -21.57
N ARG A 177 0.06 3.84 -21.70
CA ARG A 177 -0.33 4.48 -22.96
C ARG A 177 0.06 5.96 -22.91
N ARG A 178 -0.23 6.71 -23.98
CA ARG A 178 0.04 8.16 -24.05
C ARG A 178 -0.75 8.94 -23.01
N ASP A 179 -1.96 8.49 -22.72
CA ASP A 179 -2.86 9.01 -21.70
C ASP A 179 -2.49 8.58 -20.28
N GLY A 180 -1.45 7.76 -20.06
CA GLY A 180 -0.97 7.44 -18.71
C GLY A 180 -0.90 5.94 -18.40
N ALA A 181 -0.80 5.62 -17.11
CA ALA A 181 -0.61 4.26 -16.64
C ALA A 181 -1.92 3.71 -16.08
N HIS A 182 -2.35 2.57 -16.60
CA HIS A 182 -3.51 1.85 -16.10
C HIS A 182 -3.06 0.86 -15.04
N TRP A 183 -3.73 0.90 -13.90
CA TRP A 183 -3.42 0.05 -12.76
C TRP A 183 -4.59 -0.88 -12.44
N GLN A 184 -4.24 -2.03 -11.88
CA GLN A 184 -5.20 -3.02 -11.45
C GLN A 184 -4.80 -3.61 -10.10
N THR A 185 -5.79 -3.90 -9.27
CA THR A 185 -5.63 -4.73 -8.08
C THR A 185 -6.83 -5.65 -7.91
N ARG A 186 -6.68 -6.68 -7.10
CA ARG A 186 -7.75 -7.60 -6.72
C ARG A 186 -7.76 -7.75 -5.21
N CYS A 187 -8.94 -7.65 -4.62
CA CYS A 187 -9.13 -7.84 -3.19
C CYS A 187 -10.55 -8.34 -2.95
N ASN A 188 -10.75 -9.33 -2.07
CA ASN A 188 -12.09 -9.77 -1.63
C ASN A 188 -13.10 -10.02 -2.77
N GLY A 189 -12.69 -10.67 -3.86
CA GLY A 189 -13.60 -10.99 -4.97
C GLY A 189 -13.99 -9.79 -5.86
N ILE A 190 -13.41 -8.61 -5.64
CA ILE A 190 -13.54 -7.45 -6.53
C ILE A 190 -12.20 -7.15 -7.21
N GLU A 191 -12.29 -6.82 -8.49
CA GLU A 191 -11.20 -6.24 -9.27
C GLU A 191 -11.37 -4.73 -9.31
N ILE A 192 -10.27 -3.98 -9.20
CA ILE A 192 -10.33 -2.52 -9.26
C ILE A 192 -9.42 -2.07 -10.38
N HIS A 193 -10.00 -1.35 -11.33
CA HIS A 193 -9.29 -0.67 -12.41
C HIS A 193 -9.13 0.79 -12.06
N LEU A 194 -7.90 1.27 -12.17
CA LEU A 194 -7.55 2.66 -11.95
C LEU A 194 -6.96 3.22 -13.24
N LEU A 195 -7.69 4.14 -13.86
CA LEU A 195 -7.45 4.65 -15.21
C LEU A 195 -7.07 6.13 -15.16
N PRO A 196 -6.18 6.61 -16.04
CA PRO A 196 -5.95 8.04 -16.18
C PRO A 196 -7.23 8.75 -16.66
N TRP A 197 -7.51 9.90 -16.06
CA TRP A 197 -8.56 10.81 -16.53
C TRP A 197 -8.05 12.25 -16.50
N PHE A 198 -7.63 12.76 -17.67
CA PHE A 198 -6.95 14.05 -17.80
C PHE A 198 -7.75 15.09 -18.60
N GLU A 199 -8.98 14.72 -18.97
CA GLU A 199 -9.87 15.58 -19.75
C GLU A 199 -10.46 16.72 -18.93
N GLU A 200 -10.62 16.49 -17.62
CA GLU A 200 -11.17 17.46 -16.68
C GLU A 200 -10.10 18.05 -15.76
N ARG A 201 -10.33 19.28 -15.31
CA ARG A 201 -9.46 19.88 -14.29
C ARG A 201 -9.73 19.20 -12.96
N ILE A 202 -8.68 19.05 -12.18
CA ILE A 202 -8.82 18.68 -10.77
C ILE A 202 -9.04 19.91 -9.92
N MET A 203 -9.78 19.72 -8.84
CA MET A 203 -9.98 20.70 -7.77
C MET A 203 -8.69 20.95 -6.93
N HIS A 204 -7.63 21.39 -7.59
CA HIS A 204 -6.34 21.74 -7.01
C HIS A 204 -6.17 23.26 -6.90
N ASN A 205 -5.21 23.68 -6.09
CA ASN A 205 -5.11 25.07 -5.65
C ASN A 205 -5.09 26.09 -6.80
N PRO A 206 -4.25 25.95 -7.86
CA PRO A 206 -4.29 26.82 -9.03
C PRO A 206 -5.66 26.98 -9.70
N SER A 207 -6.48 25.93 -9.79
CA SER A 207 -7.80 26.03 -10.43
C SER A 207 -8.86 26.60 -9.48
N MET A 208 -8.71 26.37 -8.18
CA MET A 208 -9.59 26.95 -7.15
C MET A 208 -9.46 28.46 -7.00
N TYR A 209 -8.37 29.09 -7.45
CA TYR A 209 -8.26 30.54 -7.43
C TYR A 209 -9.31 31.22 -8.30
N LYS A 210 -9.67 30.62 -9.45
CA LYS A 210 -10.74 31.14 -10.31
C LYS A 210 -12.11 31.06 -9.63
N VAL A 211 -12.33 30.02 -8.84
CA VAL A 211 -13.54 29.84 -8.04
C VAL A 211 -13.62 30.89 -6.93
N MET A 212 -12.52 31.10 -6.20
CA MET A 212 -12.47 32.11 -5.14
C MET A 212 -12.58 33.54 -5.67
N GLU A 213 -11.97 33.83 -6.83
CA GLU A 213 -12.07 35.12 -7.50
C GLU A 213 -13.53 35.46 -7.82
N GLU A 214 -14.26 34.52 -8.43
CA GLU A 214 -15.71 34.68 -8.68
C GLU A 214 -16.47 34.98 -7.39
N ARG A 215 -16.18 34.23 -6.33
CA ARG A 215 -16.87 34.37 -5.04
C ARG A 215 -16.61 35.71 -4.36
N ARG A 216 -15.38 36.24 -4.44
CA ARG A 216 -14.98 37.48 -3.75
C ARG A 216 -15.34 38.74 -4.54
N PHE A 217 -15.24 38.69 -5.87
CA PHE A 217 -15.31 39.91 -6.69
C PHE A 217 -16.47 39.89 -7.70
N GLY A 218 -17.20 38.79 -7.82
CA GLY A 218 -18.37 38.63 -8.69
C GLY A 218 -18.05 38.60 -10.20
N SER A 219 -16.93 39.18 -10.64
CA SER A 219 -16.44 39.20 -12.03
C SER A 219 -14.92 39.36 -12.07
N TRP A 220 -14.30 39.16 -13.26
CA TRP A 220 -12.86 39.26 -13.44
C TRP A 220 -12.36 40.70 -13.21
N THR A 221 -11.70 40.93 -12.08
CA THR A 221 -11.02 42.18 -11.74
C THR A 221 -9.55 41.91 -11.50
N SER A 222 -8.65 42.82 -11.90
CA SER A 222 -7.22 42.67 -11.64
C SER A 222 -6.93 42.62 -10.13
N LEU A 223 -6.45 41.48 -9.64
CA LEU A 223 -6.05 41.28 -8.25
C LEU A 223 -4.64 41.81 -8.00
N SER A 224 -4.41 42.40 -6.83
CA SER A 224 -3.05 42.70 -6.38
C SER A 224 -2.30 41.39 -6.07
N LEU A 225 -0.96 41.42 -6.15
CA LEU A 225 -0.14 40.26 -5.82
C LEU A 225 -0.34 39.79 -4.37
N ALA A 226 -0.54 40.74 -3.44
CA ALA A 226 -0.77 40.44 -2.02
C ALA A 226 -2.09 39.68 -1.80
N GLU A 227 -3.16 40.08 -2.48
CA GLU A 227 -4.45 39.39 -2.41
C GLU A 227 -4.37 37.99 -3.03
N TYR A 228 -3.69 37.86 -4.16
CA TYR A 228 -3.46 36.57 -4.79
C TYR A 228 -2.68 35.60 -3.89
N ASP A 229 -1.62 36.08 -3.22
CA ASP A 229 -0.85 35.26 -2.28
C ASP A 229 -1.65 34.90 -1.03
N SER A 230 -2.49 35.79 -0.52
CA SER A 230 -3.43 35.49 0.56
C SER A 230 -4.42 34.39 0.16
N MET A 231 -5.06 34.49 -1.00
CA MET A 231 -5.94 33.44 -1.54
C MET A 231 -5.20 32.11 -1.69
N ARG A 232 -3.93 32.15 -2.14
CA ARG A 232 -3.10 30.95 -2.25
C ARG A 232 -2.88 30.25 -0.92
N GLN A 233 -2.68 30.98 0.17
CA GLN A 233 -2.54 30.38 1.49
C GLN A 233 -3.87 29.82 2.01
N GLU A 234 -4.99 30.52 1.76
CA GLU A 234 -6.32 30.04 2.14
C GLU A 234 -6.67 28.71 1.46
N VAL A 235 -6.54 28.62 0.13
CA VAL A 235 -6.83 27.36 -0.58
C VAL A 235 -5.90 26.22 -0.15
N ARG A 236 -4.65 26.54 0.22
CA ARG A 236 -3.71 25.55 0.76
C ARG A 236 -4.14 25.00 2.12
N ALA A 237 -4.82 25.81 2.93
CA ALA A 237 -5.33 25.42 4.23
C ALA A 237 -6.67 24.68 4.14
N MET A 238 -7.44 24.87 3.07
CA MET A 238 -8.72 24.20 2.86
C MET A 238 -8.56 22.69 2.67
N SER A 239 -9.41 21.94 3.36
CA SER A 239 -9.69 20.53 3.09
C SER A 239 -10.31 20.34 1.71
N PHE A 240 -10.27 19.10 1.20
CA PHE A 240 -10.95 18.76 -0.05
C PHE A 240 -12.47 19.03 0.01
N ALA A 241 -13.12 18.73 1.14
CA ALA A 241 -14.55 18.97 1.31
C ALA A 241 -14.91 20.47 1.23
N GLU A 242 -14.13 21.34 1.87
CA GLU A 242 -14.33 22.80 1.79
C GLU A 242 -14.15 23.32 0.37
N ARG A 243 -13.14 22.82 -0.36
CA ARG A 243 -12.96 23.18 -1.77
C ARG A 243 -14.13 22.72 -2.62
N LEU A 244 -14.65 21.51 -2.37
CA LEU A 244 -15.76 20.92 -3.11
C LEU A 244 -17.04 21.74 -2.92
N GLU A 245 -17.36 22.10 -1.68
CA GLU A 245 -18.54 22.91 -1.40
C GLU A 245 -18.44 24.28 -2.05
N MET A 246 -17.27 24.93 -1.92
CA MET A 246 -17.03 26.21 -2.58
C MET A 246 -17.15 26.13 -4.11
N ALA A 247 -16.72 25.03 -4.74
CA ALA A 247 -16.86 24.83 -6.17
C ALA A 247 -18.32 24.58 -6.59
N ARG A 248 -19.12 23.88 -5.76
CA ARG A 248 -20.55 23.64 -6.02
C ARG A 248 -21.39 24.90 -5.95
N ASP A 249 -21.02 25.85 -5.11
CA ASP A 249 -21.68 27.14 -4.97
C ASP A 249 -21.28 28.14 -6.08
N SER A 250 -20.25 27.82 -6.85
CA SER A 250 -19.67 28.68 -7.88
C SER A 250 -20.09 28.24 -9.28
N LYS A 251 -20.49 29.20 -10.11
CA LYS A 251 -20.82 28.94 -11.53
C LYS A 251 -19.56 28.54 -12.30
N ILE A 252 -18.43 29.20 -12.02
CA ILE A 252 -17.13 28.80 -12.56
C ILE A 252 -16.71 27.42 -12.04
N GLY A 253 -16.93 27.11 -10.76
CA GLY A 253 -16.61 25.83 -10.15
C GLY A 253 -17.32 24.67 -10.84
N ARG A 254 -18.65 24.76 -11.02
CA ARG A 254 -19.43 23.77 -11.77
C ARG A 254 -18.96 23.59 -13.22
N LYS A 255 -18.49 24.67 -13.87
CA LYS A 255 -17.95 24.60 -15.22
C LYS A 255 -16.55 23.97 -15.28
N LEU A 256 -15.70 24.21 -14.28
CA LEU A 256 -14.33 23.73 -14.26
C LEU A 256 -14.21 22.28 -13.76
N PHE A 257 -15.12 21.84 -12.89
CA PHE A 257 -15.08 20.54 -12.22
C PHE A 257 -16.43 19.81 -12.35
N PRO A 258 -16.96 19.60 -13.58
CA PRO A 258 -18.31 19.08 -13.77
C PRO A 258 -18.48 17.68 -13.20
N LEU A 259 -17.43 16.84 -13.23
CA LEU A 259 -17.49 15.51 -12.66
C LEU A 259 -17.47 15.54 -11.13
N GLU A 260 -16.56 16.28 -10.50
CA GLU A 260 -16.47 16.33 -9.04
C GLU A 260 -17.67 17.03 -8.38
N CYS A 261 -18.12 18.18 -8.93
CA CYS A 261 -19.20 18.97 -8.32
C CYS A 261 -20.54 18.23 -8.31
N ASP A 262 -20.88 17.54 -9.39
CA ASP A 262 -22.16 16.84 -9.53
C ASP A 262 -22.10 15.39 -9.01
N ALA A 263 -20.90 14.88 -8.69
CA ALA A 263 -20.72 13.57 -8.09
C ALA A 263 -21.15 13.54 -6.61
N LYS A 264 -21.51 12.34 -6.15
CA LYS A 264 -21.94 12.09 -4.77
C LYS A 264 -20.86 11.33 -3.99
N PRO A 265 -20.59 11.69 -2.73
CA PRO A 265 -19.73 10.88 -1.88
C PRO A 265 -20.40 9.51 -1.62
N CYS A 266 -19.67 8.43 -1.83
CA CYS A 266 -20.09 7.08 -1.44
C CYS A 266 -18.92 6.33 -0.79
N SER A 267 -19.26 5.38 0.08
CA SER A 267 -18.26 4.54 0.74
C SER A 267 -17.76 3.45 -0.20
N VAL A 268 -16.45 3.29 -0.31
CA VAL A 268 -15.77 2.23 -1.06
C VAL A 268 -14.68 1.63 -0.18
N SER A 269 -14.84 0.37 0.22
CA SER A 269 -13.99 -0.28 1.23
C SER A 269 -13.87 0.55 2.52
N GLY A 270 -14.95 1.20 2.94
CA GLY A 270 -14.97 2.09 4.11
C GLY A 270 -14.26 3.44 3.92
N VAL A 271 -13.99 3.86 2.68
CA VAL A 271 -13.40 5.17 2.35
C VAL A 271 -14.42 5.97 1.55
N GLU A 272 -14.66 7.21 1.93
CA GLU A 272 -15.50 8.12 1.15
C GLU A 272 -14.77 8.54 -0.14
N ILE A 273 -15.39 8.23 -1.28
CA ILE A 273 -14.90 8.56 -2.62
C ILE A 273 -16.05 9.21 -3.40
N LEU A 274 -15.74 10.23 -4.20
CA LEU A 274 -16.73 10.81 -5.11
C LEU A 274 -17.10 9.80 -6.20
N CYS A 275 -18.39 9.59 -6.39
CA CYS A 275 -18.95 8.61 -7.31
C CYS A 275 -19.91 9.31 -8.26
N LEU A 276 -19.80 8.98 -9.55
CA LEU A 276 -20.71 9.52 -10.55
C LEU A 276 -22.14 9.07 -10.26
N THR A 277 -23.09 9.98 -10.47
CA THR A 277 -24.50 9.63 -10.55
C THR A 277 -24.79 8.88 -11.85
N ASP A 278 -25.98 8.25 -11.94
CA ASP A 278 -26.40 7.60 -13.18
C ASP A 278 -26.37 8.56 -14.37
N ASP A 279 -26.90 9.78 -14.21
CA ASP A 279 -26.91 10.80 -15.26
C ASP A 279 -25.50 11.19 -15.70
N GLN A 280 -24.59 11.43 -14.74
CA GLN A 280 -23.19 11.74 -15.05
C GLN A 280 -22.50 10.59 -15.77
N LEU A 281 -22.74 9.35 -15.34
CA LEU A 281 -22.17 8.17 -15.98
C LEU A 281 -22.70 8.01 -17.41
N GLN A 282 -24.00 8.22 -17.65
CA GLN A 282 -24.56 8.17 -19.01
C GLN A 282 -23.96 9.25 -19.92
N ASN A 283 -23.81 10.48 -19.40
CA ASN A 283 -23.16 11.57 -20.12
C ASN A 283 -21.67 11.27 -20.43
N LEU A 284 -20.97 10.64 -19.48
CA LEU A 284 -19.60 10.21 -19.67
C LEU A 284 -19.51 9.15 -20.77
N LEU A 285 -20.36 8.13 -20.73
CA LEU A 285 -20.37 7.02 -21.70
C LEU A 285 -20.82 7.44 -23.10
N SER A 286 -21.72 8.41 -23.22
CA SER A 286 -22.14 8.97 -24.51
C SER A 286 -21.03 9.78 -25.18
N SER A 287 -20.24 10.48 -24.38
CA SER A 287 -19.10 11.29 -24.85
C SER A 287 -17.86 10.44 -25.12
N HIS A 288 -17.72 9.27 -24.47
CA HIS A 288 -16.52 8.43 -24.51
C HIS A 288 -16.86 6.97 -24.86
N GLN A 289 -17.12 6.72 -26.15
CA GLN A 289 -17.53 5.40 -26.64
C GLN A 289 -16.57 4.26 -26.25
N HIS A 290 -15.26 4.55 -26.17
CA HIS A 290 -14.25 3.56 -25.77
C HIS A 290 -14.43 3.06 -24.33
N LEU A 291 -14.97 3.88 -23.42
CA LEU A 291 -15.32 3.45 -22.06
C LEU A 291 -16.53 2.52 -22.09
N LYS A 292 -17.54 2.85 -22.90
CA LYS A 292 -18.75 2.04 -23.07
C LYS A 292 -18.43 0.66 -23.69
N GLU A 293 -17.53 0.61 -24.66
CA GLU A 293 -17.08 -0.65 -25.26
C GLU A 293 -16.32 -1.52 -24.26
N ARG A 294 -15.43 -0.90 -23.47
CA ARG A 294 -14.60 -1.61 -22.49
C ARG A 294 -15.36 -2.03 -21.24
N TYR A 295 -16.35 -1.24 -20.82
CA TYR A 295 -17.11 -1.40 -19.59
C TYR A 295 -18.61 -1.37 -19.89
N SER A 296 -19.05 -2.28 -20.77
CA SER A 296 -20.42 -2.28 -21.31
C SER A 296 -21.54 -2.46 -20.27
N THR A 297 -21.21 -3.03 -19.11
CA THR A 297 -22.16 -3.27 -18.01
C THR A 297 -21.92 -2.36 -16.81
N ILE A 298 -21.20 -1.24 -16.99
CA ILE A 298 -20.92 -0.32 -15.88
C ILE A 298 -22.20 0.41 -15.45
N CYS A 299 -22.41 0.48 -14.14
CA CYS A 299 -23.48 1.26 -13.52
C CYS A 299 -22.95 2.11 -12.37
N ALA A 300 -23.67 3.18 -12.02
CA ALA A 300 -23.32 3.99 -10.86
C ALA A 300 -23.42 3.15 -9.57
N ILE A 301 -22.67 3.54 -8.55
CA ILE A 301 -22.70 2.85 -7.26
C ILE A 301 -23.58 3.60 -6.27
N ASN A 302 -24.50 2.86 -5.65
CA ASN A 302 -25.37 3.38 -4.59
C ASN A 302 -24.96 2.87 -3.19
N ASN A 303 -24.13 1.83 -3.13
CA ASN A 303 -23.65 1.19 -1.91
C ASN A 303 -22.20 0.75 -2.08
N ASP A 304 -21.50 0.48 -0.97
CA ASP A 304 -20.11 0.02 -0.99
C ASP A 304 -19.99 -1.27 -1.82
N PRO A 305 -19.29 -1.22 -2.98
CA PRO A 305 -19.25 -2.36 -3.87
C PRO A 305 -18.29 -3.45 -3.38
N VAL A 306 -17.44 -3.14 -2.40
CA VAL A 306 -16.43 -4.04 -1.83
C VAL A 306 -17.07 -4.83 -0.68
N PRO A 307 -17.07 -6.18 -0.74
CA PRO A 307 -17.63 -6.99 0.35
C PRO A 307 -16.96 -6.68 1.68
N LYS A 308 -17.77 -6.32 2.68
CA LYS A 308 -17.33 -6.24 4.08
C LYS A 308 -17.03 -7.65 4.56
N LEU A 309 -15.83 -7.87 5.05
CA LEU A 309 -15.52 -9.11 5.77
C LEU A 309 -15.94 -8.88 7.22
N GLU A 310 -17.01 -9.55 7.63
CA GLU A 310 -17.38 -9.65 9.05
C GLU A 310 -16.37 -10.58 9.70
N PHE A 311 -15.46 -10.03 10.50
CA PHE A 311 -14.55 -10.75 11.38
C PHE A 311 -14.75 -10.28 12.81
#